data_AF-A0A017SF59-F1
#
_entry.id   AF-A0A017SF59-F1
#
_cell.length_a   1.000
_cell.length_b   1.000
_cell.length_c   1.000
_cell.angle_alpha   90.00
_cell.angle_beta   90.00
_cell.angle_gamma   90.00
#
_symmetry.space_group_name_H-M   'P 1'
#
loop_
_entity.id
_entity.type
_entity.pdbx_description
1 polymer ?
#
loop_
_entity_poly.entity_id
_entity_poly.type
_entity_poly.pdbx_seq_one_letter_code
_entity_poly.pdbx_strand_id
1 'polypeptide(L)'
;MAALQQEAEALHRKLNEDGETSNQYLMVKRLPKGVSVLLGEYRKMMDSVIYRLSWEGERGQIRIIPSPAYTMTTRRLADKITDALLDRGVRFRDFGWGSTKAYPSLIGRGGKQPDDCFLPPTRRELPAEEVKWPTLVIVSGTSESQVKVIEDASWWFENSYGQVRMVITLLINKIKKTIDWEMRQLTERGRSPPEKSYFTRPYLEMPPLALQHPAEQQQYISQMGQFSQDRIIKNTRMYIHSRALLDRRPGPREKDIQLNAQDLIDIAKFL
;
A
#
# COMPACT_ATOMS: atom_id res chain seq x y z
N MET A 1 22.26 -16.79 6.14
CA MET A 1 21.43 -16.71 4.92
C MET A 1 20.65 -17.99 4.69
N ALA A 2 21.29 -19.16 4.55
CA ALA A 2 20.58 -20.44 4.35
C ALA A 2 19.48 -20.74 5.41
N ALA A 3 19.76 -20.48 6.70
CA ALA A 3 18.77 -20.67 7.76
C ALA A 3 17.53 -19.75 7.60
N LEU A 4 17.74 -18.48 7.25
CA LEU A 4 16.64 -17.53 7.02
C LEU A 4 15.79 -17.96 5.81
N GLN A 5 16.41 -18.46 4.75
CA GLN A 5 15.70 -18.99 3.60
C GLN A 5 14.87 -20.23 3.97
N GLN A 6 15.43 -21.18 4.73
CA GLN A 6 14.68 -22.34 5.20
C GLN A 6 13.48 -21.96 6.09
N GLU A 7 13.66 -20.97 6.98
CA GLU A 7 12.56 -20.45 7.81
C GLU A 7 11.48 -19.78 6.96
N ALA A 8 11.85 -18.99 5.95
CA ALA A 8 10.93 -18.37 5.02
C ALA A 8 10.15 -19.40 4.18
N GLU A 9 10.82 -20.43 3.68
CA GLU A 9 10.20 -21.53 2.93
C GLU A 9 9.27 -22.37 3.82
N ALA A 10 9.67 -22.64 5.07
CA ALA A 10 8.82 -23.33 6.04
C ALA A 10 7.57 -22.51 6.38
N LEU A 11 7.72 -21.20 6.60
CA LEU A 11 6.58 -20.31 6.85
C LEU A 11 5.66 -20.23 5.63
N HIS A 12 6.23 -20.09 4.43
CA HIS A 12 5.48 -20.06 3.18
C HIS A 12 4.68 -21.36 2.96
N ARG A 13 5.27 -22.53 3.24
CA ARG A 13 4.54 -23.81 3.18
C ARG A 13 3.40 -23.86 4.18
N LYS A 14 3.65 -23.49 5.43
CA LYS A 14 2.62 -23.47 6.48
C LYS A 14 1.43 -22.57 6.12
N LEU A 15 1.70 -21.37 5.61
CA LEU A 15 0.67 -20.45 5.11
C LEU A 15 -0.17 -21.09 4.00
N ASN A 16 0.44 -21.87 3.10
CA ASN A 16 -0.32 -22.54 2.05
C ASN A 16 -1.13 -23.74 2.56
N GLU A 17 -0.62 -24.46 3.58
CA GLU A 17 -1.29 -25.62 4.19
C GLU A 17 -2.50 -25.24 5.05
N ASP A 18 -2.48 -24.09 5.73
CA ASP A 18 -3.55 -23.66 6.64
C ASP A 18 -4.58 -22.70 6.02
N GLY A 19 -4.59 -22.58 4.70
CA GLY A 19 -5.49 -21.68 3.99
C GLY A 19 -5.15 -20.20 4.19
N GLU A 20 -3.88 -19.90 4.48
CA GLU A 20 -3.28 -18.57 4.62
C GLU A 20 -3.78 -17.81 5.85
N THR A 21 -4.08 -18.53 6.93
CA THR A 21 -4.64 -17.96 8.18
C THR A 21 -3.59 -17.73 9.27
N SER A 22 -2.36 -18.23 9.10
CA SER A 22 -1.26 -18.01 10.05
C SER A 22 -0.54 -16.66 9.92
N ASN A 23 0.32 -16.38 10.90
CA ASN A 23 1.30 -15.29 10.88
C ASN A 23 2.15 -15.30 9.61
N GLN A 24 2.27 -14.16 8.94
CA GLN A 24 3.06 -13.98 7.71
C GLN A 24 4.46 -13.41 7.95
N TYR A 25 4.82 -13.13 9.21
CA TYR A 25 5.99 -12.32 9.54
C TYR A 25 7.11 -13.13 10.21
N LEU A 26 8.33 -12.94 9.71
CA LEU A 26 9.57 -13.36 10.36
C LEU A 26 10.28 -12.14 10.94
N MET A 27 10.75 -12.28 12.19
CA MET A 27 11.51 -11.23 12.88
C MET A 27 13.00 -11.57 12.88
N VAL A 28 13.80 -10.72 12.23
CA VAL A 28 15.25 -10.82 12.20
C VAL A 28 15.83 -9.92 13.29
N LYS A 29 16.32 -10.52 14.38
CA LYS A 29 16.82 -9.77 15.55
C LYS A 29 18.03 -8.89 15.25
N ARG A 30 18.85 -9.29 14.27
CA ARG A 30 20.09 -8.59 13.90
C ARG A 30 20.38 -8.69 12.40
N LEU A 31 19.98 -7.67 11.66
CA LEU A 31 20.41 -7.42 10.29
C LEU A 31 21.83 -6.84 10.31
N PRO A 32 22.77 -7.38 9.55
CA PRO A 32 24.10 -6.79 9.44
C PRO A 32 24.02 -5.35 8.92
N LYS A 33 24.94 -4.48 9.37
CA LYS A 33 25.02 -3.09 8.89
C LYS A 33 25.17 -3.06 7.37
N GLY A 34 24.39 -2.23 6.69
CA GLY A 34 24.35 -2.16 5.22
C GLY A 34 23.47 -3.21 4.54
N VAL A 35 23.09 -4.29 5.22
CA VAL A 35 22.18 -5.30 4.66
C VAL A 35 20.75 -4.80 4.55
N SER A 36 20.31 -3.81 5.34
CA SER A 36 19.02 -3.16 5.14
C SER A 36 18.94 -2.38 3.83
N VAL A 37 20.04 -1.71 3.45
CA VAL A 37 20.18 -1.03 2.15
C VAL A 37 20.21 -2.07 1.02
N LEU A 38 21.02 -3.13 1.19
CA LEU A 38 21.12 -4.21 0.20
C LEU A 38 19.82 -5.03 0.06
N LEU A 39 19.07 -5.28 1.14
CA LEU A 39 17.79 -5.98 1.08
C LEU A 39 16.68 -5.13 0.45
N GLY A 40 16.76 -3.80 0.59
CA GLY A 40 15.88 -2.86 -0.07
C GLY A 40 16.13 -2.78 -1.58
N GLU A 41 17.35 -3.07 -2.03
CA GLU A 41 17.76 -3.01 -3.44
C GLU A 41 17.81 -4.39 -4.14
N TYR A 42 18.12 -5.47 -3.41
CA TYR A 42 18.32 -6.80 -3.97
C TYR A 42 17.23 -7.77 -3.52
N ARG A 43 16.29 -8.04 -4.43
CA ARG A 43 15.25 -9.10 -4.35
C ARG A 43 15.78 -10.54 -4.24
N LYS A 44 17.10 -10.75 -4.27
CA LYS A 44 17.74 -12.06 -4.51
C LYS A 44 18.27 -12.74 -3.25
N MET A 45 17.73 -12.45 -2.06
CA MET A 45 18.15 -13.17 -0.85
C MET A 45 17.40 -14.50 -0.68
N MET A 46 16.17 -14.61 -1.19
CA MET A 46 15.32 -15.81 -1.08
C MET A 46 14.61 -16.01 -2.42
N ASP A 47 15.28 -16.66 -3.36
CA ASP A 47 14.81 -16.79 -4.76
C ASP A 47 13.51 -17.60 -4.88
N SER A 48 13.17 -18.41 -3.88
CA SER A 48 12.00 -19.29 -3.84
C SER A 48 10.74 -18.67 -3.22
N VAL A 49 10.85 -17.52 -2.53
CA VAL A 49 9.74 -16.91 -1.78
C VAL A 49 9.66 -15.42 -2.05
N ILE A 50 8.46 -14.93 -2.36
CA ILE A 50 8.21 -13.49 -2.49
C ILE A 50 8.04 -12.90 -1.09
N TYR A 51 8.76 -11.83 -0.79
CA TYR A 51 8.68 -11.15 0.50
C TYR A 51 8.67 -9.62 0.35
N ARG A 52 8.41 -8.94 1.47
CA ARG A 52 8.66 -7.52 1.68
C ARG A 52 9.45 -7.31 2.95
N LEU A 53 10.41 -6.39 2.90
CA LEU A 53 11.22 -5.99 4.04
C LEU A 53 10.70 -4.69 4.68
N SER A 54 10.67 -4.68 6.00
CA SER A 54 10.79 -3.48 6.84
C SER A 54 11.94 -3.63 7.84
N TRP A 55 12.49 -2.52 8.31
CA TRP A 55 13.52 -2.52 9.35
C TRP A 55 13.47 -1.28 10.24
N GLU A 56 14.00 -1.43 11.44
CA GLU A 56 14.30 -0.35 12.38
C GLU A 56 15.62 -0.67 13.11
N GLY A 57 16.61 0.19 12.93
CA GLY A 57 17.98 -0.04 13.37
C GLY A 57 18.54 -1.34 12.77
N GLU A 58 18.94 -2.26 13.65
CA GLU A 58 19.42 -3.60 13.27
C GLU A 58 18.28 -4.65 13.26
N ARG A 59 17.03 -4.28 13.56
CA ARG A 59 15.91 -5.23 13.57
C ARG A 59 15.22 -5.24 12.21
N GLY A 60 15.11 -6.42 11.61
CA GLY A 60 14.38 -6.64 10.37
C GLY A 60 13.06 -7.34 10.61
N GLN A 61 12.10 -7.06 9.75
CA GLN A 61 10.85 -7.80 9.65
C GLN A 61 10.65 -8.16 8.18
N ILE A 62 10.52 -9.46 7.93
CA ILE A 62 10.28 -10.01 6.60
C ILE A 62 8.83 -10.49 6.59
N ARG A 63 8.00 -9.89 5.74
CA ARG A 63 6.65 -10.38 5.47
C ARG A 63 6.67 -11.29 4.25
N ILE A 64 6.24 -12.52 4.42
CA ILE A 64 6.09 -13.50 3.35
C ILE A 64 4.77 -13.25 2.63
N ILE A 65 4.83 -13.16 1.29
CA ILE A 65 3.63 -13.08 0.46
C ILE A 65 3.14 -14.51 0.22
N PRO A 66 1.93 -14.89 0.68
CA PRO A 66 1.52 -16.30 0.74
C PRO A 66 1.37 -16.98 -0.61
N SER A 67 0.87 -16.25 -1.60
CA SER A 67 0.54 -16.81 -2.90
C SER A 67 0.53 -15.75 -4.01
N PRO A 68 0.61 -16.17 -5.29
CA PRO A 68 0.48 -15.27 -6.43
C PRO A 68 -0.83 -14.47 -6.40
N ALA A 69 -1.91 -15.04 -5.87
CA ALA A 69 -3.21 -14.37 -5.75
C ALA A 69 -3.12 -13.02 -5.00
N TYR A 70 -2.27 -12.92 -3.96
CA TYR A 70 -2.03 -11.65 -3.25
C TYR A 70 -1.38 -10.61 -4.15
N THR A 71 -0.30 -11.01 -4.82
CA THR A 71 0.43 -10.11 -5.72
C THR A 71 -0.47 -9.66 -6.87
N MET A 72 -1.26 -10.58 -7.43
CA MET A 72 -2.19 -10.30 -8.52
C MET A 72 -3.34 -9.41 -8.06
N THR A 73 -3.92 -9.63 -6.88
CA THR A 73 -4.99 -8.77 -6.32
C THR A 73 -4.50 -7.34 -6.11
N THR A 74 -3.34 -7.17 -5.46
CA THR A 74 -2.73 -5.85 -5.26
C THR A 74 -2.39 -5.17 -6.59
N ARG A 75 -1.82 -5.93 -7.54
CA ARG A 75 -1.49 -5.41 -8.86
C ARG A 75 -2.75 -5.03 -9.64
N ARG A 76 -3.85 -5.79 -9.53
CA ARG A 76 -5.10 -5.48 -10.23
C ARG A 76 -5.73 -4.17 -9.74
N LEU A 77 -5.62 -3.85 -8.45
CA LEU A 77 -6.03 -2.52 -7.97
C LEU A 77 -5.21 -1.42 -8.65
N ALA A 78 -3.88 -1.57 -8.73
CA ALA A 78 -3.02 -0.62 -9.44
C ALA A 78 -3.36 -0.50 -10.94
N ASP A 79 -3.68 -1.62 -11.60
CA ASP A 79 -4.12 -1.63 -12.99
C ASP A 79 -5.48 -0.92 -13.14
N LYS A 80 -6.45 -1.13 -12.24
CA LYS A 80 -7.74 -0.44 -12.30
C LYS A 80 -7.62 1.07 -12.06
N ILE A 81 -6.72 1.49 -11.17
CA ILE A 81 -6.39 2.91 -11.01
C ILE A 81 -5.75 3.46 -12.29
N THR A 82 -4.89 2.67 -12.95
CA THR A 82 -4.25 3.02 -14.23
C THR A 82 -5.28 3.18 -15.34
N ASP A 83 -6.17 2.20 -15.53
CA ASP A 83 -7.25 2.24 -16.51
C ASP A 83 -8.10 3.51 -16.30
N ALA A 84 -8.49 3.77 -15.04
CA ALA A 84 -9.28 4.95 -14.70
C ALA A 84 -8.57 6.29 -14.95
N LEU A 85 -7.24 6.35 -14.78
CA LEU A 85 -6.42 7.53 -15.11
C LEU A 85 -6.37 7.79 -16.61
N LEU A 86 -6.14 6.73 -17.41
CA LEU A 86 -6.05 6.82 -18.86
C LEU A 86 -7.40 7.27 -19.46
N ASP A 87 -8.50 6.69 -18.99
CA ASP A 87 -9.87 7.07 -19.39
C ASP A 87 -10.21 8.53 -19.06
N ARG A 88 -9.53 9.09 -18.05
CA ARG A 88 -9.66 10.49 -17.61
C ARG A 88 -8.58 11.38 -18.21
N GLY A 89 -7.92 10.96 -19.30
CA GLY A 89 -7.03 11.82 -20.08
C GLY A 89 -5.66 12.07 -19.47
N VAL A 90 -5.28 11.35 -18.40
CA VAL A 90 -3.91 11.35 -17.89
C VAL A 90 -3.07 10.46 -18.79
N ARG A 91 -1.93 10.96 -19.29
CA ARG A 91 -1.09 10.17 -20.18
C ARG A 91 -0.28 9.16 -19.38
N PHE A 92 -0.01 7.99 -19.95
CA PHE A 92 0.80 6.94 -19.33
C PHE A 92 2.18 7.45 -18.85
N ARG A 93 2.80 8.37 -19.59
CA ARG A 93 4.09 8.98 -19.19
C ARG A 93 4.01 9.89 -17.97
N ASP A 94 2.82 10.31 -17.57
CA ASP A 94 2.59 11.26 -16.48
C ASP A 94 2.35 10.57 -15.13
N PHE A 95 2.69 9.27 -15.00
CA PHE A 95 2.71 8.54 -13.74
C PHE A 95 3.59 7.27 -13.83
N GLY A 96 3.84 6.63 -12.69
CA GLY A 96 4.47 5.32 -12.62
C GLY A 96 4.08 4.56 -11.36
N TRP A 97 4.32 3.26 -11.38
CA TRP A 97 4.13 2.36 -10.24
C TRP A 97 5.48 1.79 -9.79
N GLY A 98 5.59 1.43 -8.52
CA GLY A 98 6.82 0.87 -7.95
C GLY A 98 6.55 -0.05 -6.77
N SER A 99 7.25 -1.19 -6.72
CA SER A 99 7.06 -2.21 -5.67
C SER A 99 8.38 -2.77 -5.11
N THR A 100 9.52 -2.28 -5.60
CA THR A 100 10.84 -2.86 -5.34
C THR A 100 11.69 -1.99 -4.44
N LYS A 101 11.63 -0.67 -4.62
CA LYS A 101 12.41 0.30 -3.86
C LYS A 101 11.92 0.36 -2.42
N ALA A 102 12.86 0.23 -1.47
CA ALA A 102 12.60 0.55 -0.08
C ALA A 102 12.68 2.07 0.16
N TYR A 103 11.81 2.59 1.01
CA TYR A 103 11.80 3.99 1.41
C TYR A 103 12.41 4.12 2.81
N PRO A 104 13.51 4.88 2.99
CA PRO A 104 14.10 5.12 4.29
C PRO A 104 13.24 6.13 5.06
N SER A 105 13.05 5.90 6.36
CA SER A 105 12.34 6.82 7.25
C SER A 105 12.98 8.21 7.26
N LEU A 106 12.16 9.26 7.21
CA LEU A 106 12.63 10.65 7.33
C LEU A 106 12.82 11.11 8.79
N ILE A 107 12.37 10.33 9.78
CA ILE A 107 12.42 10.68 11.21
C ILE A 107 13.17 9.66 12.07
N GLY A 108 13.51 8.51 11.51
CA GLY A 108 14.04 7.37 12.25
C GLY A 108 15.09 6.60 11.47
N ARG A 109 15.63 5.55 12.10
CA ARG A 109 16.69 4.72 11.52
C ARG A 109 16.12 3.44 10.90
N GLY A 110 15.11 3.60 10.03
CA GLY A 110 14.36 2.47 9.48
C GLY A 110 13.99 2.65 8.02
N GLY A 111 13.22 1.71 7.48
CA GLY A 111 12.67 1.79 6.14
C GLY A 111 11.74 0.63 5.82
N LYS A 112 11.00 0.75 4.71
CA LYS A 112 9.99 -0.24 4.31
C LYS A 112 9.82 -0.30 2.79
N GLN A 113 9.52 -1.48 2.27
CA GLN A 113 9.08 -1.69 0.89
C GLN A 113 7.55 -1.70 0.81
N PRO A 114 6.95 -1.04 -0.20
CA PRO A 114 5.51 -1.12 -0.43
C PRO A 114 5.14 -2.45 -1.12
N ASP A 115 3.87 -2.85 -1.07
CA ASP A 115 3.40 -3.92 -1.95
C ASP A 115 3.29 -3.42 -3.39
N ASP A 116 2.71 -2.22 -3.56
CA ASP A 116 2.78 -1.38 -4.75
C ASP A 116 2.62 0.09 -4.32
N CYS A 117 3.11 1.05 -5.11
CA CYS A 117 2.98 2.47 -4.81
C CYS A 117 2.96 3.33 -6.08
N PHE A 118 2.28 4.47 -5.99
CA PHE A 118 2.11 5.40 -7.10
C PHE A 118 3.08 6.57 -6.99
N LEU A 119 3.75 6.87 -8.11
CA LEU A 119 4.73 7.94 -8.23
C LEU A 119 4.36 8.90 -9.38
N PRO A 120 3.97 10.15 -9.07
CA PRO A 120 3.80 11.16 -10.11
C PRO A 120 5.16 11.63 -10.68
N PRO A 121 5.19 12.33 -11.83
CA PRO A 121 6.43 12.71 -12.52
C PRO A 121 7.37 13.52 -11.65
N THR A 122 6.82 14.46 -10.85
CA THR A 122 7.55 15.28 -9.88
C THR A 122 8.32 14.48 -8.83
N ARG A 123 8.00 13.19 -8.68
CA ARG A 123 8.59 12.25 -7.72
C ARG A 123 9.38 11.11 -8.35
N ARG A 124 9.47 11.08 -9.68
CA ARG A 124 10.27 10.10 -10.44
C ARG A 124 11.59 10.67 -10.94
N GLU A 125 11.63 11.97 -11.24
CA GLU A 125 12.74 12.63 -11.93
C GLU A 125 13.51 13.52 -10.95
N LEU A 126 14.67 13.06 -10.43
CA LEU A 126 15.77 13.88 -9.88
C LEU A 126 17.00 12.96 -9.61
N PRO A 127 18.23 13.51 -9.41
CA PRO A 127 19.44 12.73 -9.17
C PRO A 127 19.28 11.73 -8.02
N ALA A 128 20.08 10.67 -8.04
CA ALA A 128 19.99 9.50 -7.15
C ALA A 128 19.99 9.79 -5.63
N GLU A 129 20.22 11.04 -5.21
CA GLU A 129 20.47 11.44 -3.84
C GLU A 129 19.22 11.80 -3.02
N GLU A 130 18.07 12.10 -3.66
CA GLU A 130 16.80 12.35 -2.94
C GLU A 130 15.76 11.24 -3.20
N VAL A 131 15.47 10.43 -2.18
CA VAL A 131 14.34 9.49 -2.24
C VAL A 131 13.03 10.25 -2.06
N LYS A 132 12.38 10.58 -3.18
CA LYS A 132 11.02 11.12 -3.18
C LYS A 132 10.00 10.01 -2.91
N TRP A 133 9.15 10.22 -1.92
CA TRP A 133 8.15 9.24 -1.48
C TRP A 133 6.94 9.18 -2.42
N PRO A 134 6.23 8.05 -2.53
CA PRO A 134 5.00 7.96 -3.32
C PRO A 134 3.88 8.83 -2.73
N THR A 135 2.88 9.17 -3.53
CA THR A 135 1.66 9.85 -3.04
C THR A 135 0.64 8.87 -2.48
N LEU A 136 0.60 7.66 -3.06
CA LEU A 136 -0.29 6.56 -2.68
C LEU A 136 0.52 5.28 -2.49
N VAL A 137 0.23 4.54 -1.43
CA VAL A 137 0.78 3.21 -1.18
C VAL A 137 -0.36 2.19 -1.06
N ILE A 138 -0.16 1.00 -1.61
CA ILE A 138 -1.03 -0.16 -1.39
C ILE A 138 -0.31 -1.12 -0.43
N VAL A 139 -1.03 -1.56 0.59
CA VAL A 139 -0.58 -2.56 1.56
C VAL A 139 -1.60 -3.69 1.59
N SER A 140 -1.15 -4.92 1.40
CA SER A 140 -1.99 -6.11 1.40
C SER A 140 -1.54 -7.10 2.47
N GLY A 141 -2.50 -7.80 3.05
CA GLY A 141 -2.24 -8.84 4.04
C GLY A 141 -3.42 -9.77 4.18
N THR A 142 -3.27 -10.83 4.97
CA THR A 142 -4.39 -11.72 5.29
C THR A 142 -5.35 -11.01 6.26
N SER A 143 -6.62 -11.41 6.29
CA SER A 143 -7.57 -10.89 7.28
C SER A 143 -7.08 -11.09 8.73
N GLU A 144 -6.35 -12.16 8.98
CA GLU A 144 -5.76 -12.53 10.27
C GLU A 144 -4.58 -11.61 10.65
N SER A 145 -4.00 -10.93 9.67
CA SER A 145 -2.91 -9.95 9.84
C SER A 145 -3.40 -8.50 9.97
N GLN A 146 -4.71 -8.26 10.15
CA GLN A 146 -5.30 -6.91 10.14
C GLN A 146 -4.55 -5.89 11.01
N VAL A 147 -4.19 -6.25 12.24
CA VAL A 147 -3.46 -5.36 13.15
C VAL A 147 -2.12 -4.93 12.53
N LYS A 148 -1.38 -5.87 11.93
CA LYS A 148 -0.10 -5.61 11.28
C LYS A 148 -0.25 -4.80 9.99
N VAL A 149 -1.29 -5.03 9.20
CA VAL A 149 -1.59 -4.23 8.01
C VAL A 149 -1.90 -2.77 8.40
N ILE A 150 -2.59 -2.55 9.52
CA ILE A 150 -2.87 -1.21 10.04
C ILE A 150 -1.58 -0.54 10.54
N GLU A 151 -0.73 -1.26 11.29
CA GLU A 151 0.60 -0.77 11.68
C GLU A 151 1.45 -0.42 10.44
N ASP A 152 1.39 -1.27 9.41
CA ASP A 152 2.10 -1.06 8.16
C ASP A 152 1.62 0.18 7.43
N ALA A 153 0.31 0.43 7.40
CA ALA A 153 -0.28 1.64 6.84
C ALA A 153 0.12 2.91 7.62
N SER A 154 0.06 2.87 8.95
CA SER A 154 0.46 3.97 9.83
C SER A 154 1.90 4.41 9.60
N TRP A 155 2.80 3.43 9.44
CA TRP A 155 4.22 3.69 9.22
C TRP A 155 4.47 4.61 8.02
N TRP A 156 3.73 4.45 6.92
CA TRP A 156 3.90 5.28 5.72
C TRP A 156 3.57 6.76 5.98
N PHE A 157 2.59 7.05 6.82
CA PHE A 157 2.23 8.41 7.19
C PHE A 157 3.26 9.02 8.16
N GLU A 158 3.62 8.25 9.19
CA GLU A 158 4.54 8.67 10.25
C GLU A 158 5.96 8.93 9.75
N ASN A 159 6.40 8.25 8.69
CA ASN A 159 7.79 8.27 8.25
C ASN A 159 8.04 9.07 6.97
N SER A 160 6.98 9.60 6.32
CA SER A 160 7.08 10.30 5.03
C SER A 160 6.92 11.82 5.10
N TYR A 161 6.69 12.39 6.29
CA TYR A 161 6.54 13.83 6.47
C TYR A 161 5.41 14.46 5.61
N GLY A 162 4.28 13.74 5.50
CA GLY A 162 3.14 14.13 4.68
C GLY A 162 3.30 13.90 3.18
N GLN A 163 4.44 13.32 2.73
CA GLN A 163 4.61 13.00 1.31
C GLN A 163 3.69 11.86 0.87
N VAL A 164 3.52 10.81 1.69
CA VAL A 164 2.47 9.81 1.45
C VAL A 164 1.16 10.37 1.98
N ARG A 165 0.19 10.55 1.08
CA ARG A 165 -1.09 11.19 1.38
C ARG A 165 -2.21 10.19 1.58
N MET A 166 -2.07 9.04 0.95
CA MET A 166 -3.09 7.99 0.90
C MET A 166 -2.43 6.63 1.08
N VAL A 167 -3.06 5.76 1.85
CA VAL A 167 -2.72 4.34 1.91
C VAL A 167 -3.98 3.53 1.73
N ILE A 168 -3.99 2.62 0.75
CA ILE A 168 -5.07 1.65 0.56
C ILE A 168 -4.63 0.32 1.16
N THR A 169 -5.40 -0.19 2.11
CA THR A 169 -5.20 -1.53 2.68
C THR A 169 -6.15 -2.53 2.02
N LEU A 170 -5.65 -3.74 1.73
CA LEU A 170 -6.42 -4.87 1.24
C LEU A 170 -6.22 -6.06 2.18
N LEU A 171 -7.26 -6.43 2.92
CA LEU A 171 -7.29 -7.62 3.75
C LEU A 171 -7.97 -8.74 2.98
N ILE A 172 -7.17 -9.68 2.52
CA ILE A 172 -7.61 -10.78 1.67
C ILE A 172 -7.97 -11.97 2.56
N ASN A 173 -9.20 -12.46 2.41
CA ASN A 173 -9.67 -13.72 2.95
C ASN A 173 -9.90 -14.71 1.81
N LYS A 174 -8.97 -15.64 1.59
CA LYS A 174 -9.06 -16.61 0.51
C LYS A 174 -10.17 -17.64 0.73
N ILE A 175 -10.37 -18.08 1.98
CA ILE A 175 -11.41 -19.07 2.33
C ILE A 175 -12.81 -18.52 2.04
N LYS A 176 -13.08 -17.29 2.46
CA LYS A 176 -14.37 -16.61 2.24
C LYS A 176 -14.46 -15.94 0.87
N LYS A 177 -13.35 -15.86 0.13
CA LYS A 177 -13.20 -15.15 -1.14
C LYS A 177 -13.65 -13.69 -1.04
N THR A 178 -13.26 -13.03 0.03
CA THR A 178 -13.61 -11.63 0.31
C THR A 178 -12.35 -10.78 0.45
N ILE A 179 -12.46 -9.52 0.04
CA ILE A 179 -11.49 -8.47 0.34
C ILE A 179 -12.19 -7.39 1.15
N ASP A 180 -11.68 -7.15 2.36
CA ASP A 180 -11.97 -5.93 3.11
C ASP A 180 -10.94 -4.87 2.73
N TRP A 181 -11.38 -3.66 2.40
CA TRP A 181 -10.50 -2.58 2.02
C TRP A 181 -10.75 -1.31 2.82
N GLU A 182 -9.68 -0.58 3.12
CA GLU A 182 -9.75 0.76 3.68
C GLU A 182 -8.87 1.69 2.87
N MET A 183 -9.30 2.94 2.69
CA MET A 183 -8.44 4.03 2.26
C MET A 183 -8.25 5.00 3.41
N ARG A 184 -7.01 5.08 3.89
CA ARG A 184 -6.59 6.01 4.91
C ARG A 184 -5.99 7.26 4.28
N GLN A 185 -6.26 8.40 4.89
CA GLN A 185 -5.80 9.71 4.43
C GLN A 185 -5.37 10.57 5.62
N LEU A 186 -4.59 11.60 5.33
CA LEU A 186 -4.18 12.61 6.31
C LEU A 186 -5.21 13.73 6.44
N THR A 187 -5.30 14.26 7.65
CA THR A 187 -5.90 15.56 7.96
C THR A 187 -5.01 16.29 8.97
N GLU A 188 -5.25 17.58 9.16
CA GLU A 188 -4.56 18.39 10.16
C GLU A 188 -4.93 17.95 11.58
N ARG A 189 -3.95 17.93 12.48
CA ARG A 189 -4.18 17.56 13.88
C ARG A 189 -5.17 18.53 14.54
N GLY A 190 -6.12 17.97 15.28
CA GLY A 190 -7.17 18.73 15.96
C GLY A 190 -8.36 19.06 15.08
N ARG A 191 -8.30 18.75 13.78
CA ARG A 191 -9.47 18.77 12.91
C ARG A 191 -10.26 17.48 13.09
N SER A 192 -11.55 17.60 13.42
CA SER A 192 -12.44 16.43 13.45
C SER A 192 -12.46 15.79 12.07
N PRO A 193 -12.01 14.51 11.94
CA PRO A 193 -12.16 13.82 10.67
C PRO A 193 -13.64 13.76 10.31
N PRO A 194 -14.00 13.80 9.02
CA PRO A 194 -15.35 13.43 8.60
C PRO A 194 -15.72 12.07 9.23
N GLU A 195 -16.94 11.93 9.75
CA GLU A 195 -17.41 10.63 10.27
C GLU A 195 -17.17 9.51 9.25
N LYS A 196 -16.85 8.31 9.75
CA LYS A 196 -16.60 7.11 8.93
C LYS A 196 -17.72 6.94 7.91
N SER A 197 -17.42 7.29 6.66
CA SER A 197 -18.42 7.34 5.60
C SER A 197 -18.44 6.01 4.86
N TYR A 198 -19.48 5.21 5.10
CA TYR A 198 -19.98 4.25 4.11
C TYR A 198 -20.68 5.06 2.99
N PHE A 199 -19.93 5.91 2.28
CA PHE A 199 -20.42 6.84 1.25
C PHE A 199 -21.88 7.29 1.40
N THR A 200 -22.18 8.05 2.46
CA THR A 200 -23.44 8.83 2.54
C THR A 200 -23.22 10.31 2.25
N ARG A 201 -21.96 10.78 2.16
CA ARG A 201 -21.65 12.18 1.87
C ARG A 201 -21.23 12.40 0.41
N PRO A 202 -21.73 13.46 -0.26
CA PRO A 202 -21.37 13.79 -1.64
C PRO A 202 -19.95 14.35 -1.80
N TYR A 203 -19.23 14.60 -0.70
CA TYR A 203 -17.91 15.22 -0.71
C TYR A 203 -16.94 14.46 0.20
N LEU A 204 -15.87 13.94 -0.40
CA LEU A 204 -14.68 13.49 0.32
C LEU A 204 -13.70 14.64 0.41
N GLU A 205 -13.11 14.81 1.59
CA GLU A 205 -12.09 15.82 1.78
C GLU A 205 -10.77 15.38 1.13
N MET A 206 -10.16 16.29 0.38
CA MET A 206 -8.84 16.08 -0.20
C MET A 206 -7.77 16.11 0.90
N PRO A 207 -6.81 15.17 0.91
CA PRO A 207 -5.77 15.17 1.92
C PRO A 207 -4.85 16.39 1.72
N PRO A 208 -4.20 16.88 2.78
CA PRO A 208 -3.22 17.94 2.69
C PRO A 208 -2.16 17.65 1.62
N LEU A 209 -1.85 18.67 0.82
CA LEU A 209 -0.83 18.57 -0.22
C LEU A 209 0.55 19.03 0.27
N ALA A 210 0.57 19.83 1.33
CA ALA A 210 1.79 20.33 1.95
C ALA A 210 2.51 19.21 2.72
N LEU A 211 3.82 19.39 2.90
CA LEU A 211 4.59 18.57 3.85
C LEU A 211 4.08 18.84 5.27
N GLN A 212 3.98 17.80 6.09
CA GLN A 212 3.46 17.87 7.44
C GLN A 212 4.33 17.03 8.37
N HIS A 213 4.78 17.62 9.47
CA HIS A 213 5.51 16.85 10.48
C HIS A 213 4.56 15.82 11.11
N PRO A 214 5.02 14.60 11.47
CA PRO A 214 4.19 13.56 12.12
C PRO A 214 3.37 14.03 13.31
N ALA A 215 3.88 14.98 14.10
CA ALA A 215 3.16 15.56 15.23
C ALA A 215 1.99 16.50 14.85
N GLU A 216 1.88 16.90 13.58
CA GLU A 216 0.89 17.87 13.07
C GLU A 216 -0.19 17.22 12.20
N GLN A 217 -0.05 15.92 11.92
CA GLN A 217 -0.97 15.16 11.09
C GLN A 217 -1.79 14.17 11.93
N GLN A 218 -2.99 13.87 11.45
CA GLN A 218 -3.85 12.81 11.95
C GLN A 218 -4.31 11.95 10.77
N GLN A 219 -4.08 10.65 10.84
CA GLN A 219 -4.65 9.72 9.86
C GLN A 219 -6.09 9.34 10.23
N TYR A 220 -6.94 9.12 9.23
CA TYR A 220 -8.29 8.59 9.42
C TYR A 220 -8.70 7.71 8.24
N ILE A 221 -9.70 6.85 8.46
CA ILE A 221 -10.28 6.04 7.39
C ILE A 221 -11.27 6.92 6.63
N SER A 222 -10.91 7.30 5.42
CA SER A 222 -11.73 8.14 4.55
C SER A 222 -12.83 7.35 3.83
N GLN A 223 -12.53 6.11 3.47
CA GLN A 223 -13.41 5.20 2.74
C GLN A 223 -13.08 3.76 3.16
N MET A 224 -14.07 2.89 3.14
CA MET A 224 -13.87 1.46 3.33
C MET A 224 -14.97 0.69 2.61
N GLY A 225 -14.75 -0.61 2.40
CA GLY A 225 -15.75 -1.48 1.81
C GLY A 225 -15.34 -2.93 1.86
N GLN A 226 -16.19 -3.77 1.28
CA GLN A 226 -15.97 -5.20 1.21
C GLN A 226 -16.57 -5.74 -0.10
N PHE A 227 -15.82 -6.57 -0.81
CA PHE A 227 -16.27 -7.19 -2.05
C PHE A 227 -15.74 -8.63 -2.21
N SER A 228 -16.39 -9.40 -3.07
CA SER A 228 -16.03 -10.77 -3.46
C SER A 228 -15.95 -10.89 -4.99
N GLN A 229 -15.69 -12.10 -5.49
CA GLN A 229 -15.52 -12.39 -6.93
C GLN A 229 -16.76 -12.11 -7.79
N ASP A 230 -17.93 -12.01 -7.16
CA ASP A 230 -19.23 -12.03 -7.82
C ASP A 230 -20.14 -10.87 -7.37
N ARG A 231 -19.82 -10.18 -6.27
CA ARG A 231 -20.66 -9.12 -5.74
C ARG A 231 -19.89 -8.12 -4.88
N ILE A 232 -20.47 -6.94 -4.74
CA ILE A 232 -20.12 -6.00 -3.69
C ILE A 232 -20.93 -6.34 -2.44
N ILE A 233 -20.25 -6.47 -1.32
CA ILE A 233 -20.89 -6.71 -0.01
C ILE A 233 -21.14 -5.36 0.68
N LYS A 234 -20.16 -4.45 0.64
CA LYS A 234 -20.25 -3.09 1.20
C LYS A 234 -19.49 -2.10 0.34
N ASN A 235 -20.12 -0.95 0.10
CA ASN A 235 -19.59 0.18 -0.68
C ASN A 235 -19.20 -0.18 -2.13
N THR A 236 -19.96 0.37 -3.09
CA THR A 236 -19.84 0.06 -4.51
C THR A 236 -18.78 0.88 -5.23
N ARG A 237 -18.07 1.78 -4.54
CA ARG A 237 -17.15 2.72 -5.17
C ARG A 237 -15.90 2.99 -4.33
N MET A 238 -14.80 3.23 -5.04
CA MET A 238 -13.58 3.81 -4.48
C MET A 238 -13.26 5.09 -5.25
N TYR A 239 -13.04 6.18 -4.53
CA TYR A 239 -12.76 7.50 -5.10
C TYR A 239 -11.35 7.96 -4.71
N ILE A 240 -10.61 8.55 -5.64
CA ILE A 240 -9.26 9.09 -5.39
C ILE A 240 -9.16 10.48 -6.02
N HIS A 241 -8.77 11.47 -5.21
CA HIS A 241 -8.50 12.83 -5.70
C HIS A 241 -7.30 12.82 -6.64
N SER A 242 -7.55 13.15 -7.91
CA SER A 242 -6.54 13.26 -8.96
C SER A 242 -5.41 14.22 -8.58
N ARG A 243 -5.76 15.36 -7.97
CA ARG A 243 -4.78 16.36 -7.49
C ARG A 243 -3.86 15.81 -6.39
N ALA A 244 -4.40 15.03 -5.45
CA ALA A 244 -3.61 14.43 -4.39
C ALA A 244 -2.70 13.33 -4.91
N LEU A 245 -3.20 12.51 -5.85
CA LEU A 245 -2.48 11.40 -6.46
C LEU A 245 -1.35 11.87 -7.40
N LEU A 246 -1.65 12.80 -8.31
CA LEU A 246 -0.73 13.28 -9.35
C LEU A 246 0.23 14.38 -8.88
N ASP A 247 0.00 14.92 -7.68
CA ASP A 247 0.80 16.00 -7.10
C ASP A 247 0.89 17.27 -7.97
N ARG A 248 -0.18 17.54 -8.71
CA ARG A 248 -0.36 18.73 -9.55
C ARG A 248 -1.84 19.01 -9.75
N ARG A 249 -2.16 20.21 -10.25
CA ARG A 249 -3.54 20.51 -10.66
C ARG A 249 -3.95 19.58 -11.81
N PRO A 250 -5.18 19.06 -11.82
CA PRO A 250 -5.71 18.31 -12.95
C PRO A 250 -5.77 19.20 -14.20
N GLY A 251 -5.46 18.63 -15.35
CA GLY A 251 -5.70 19.27 -16.65
C GLY A 251 -7.18 19.38 -16.99
N PRO A 252 -7.56 20.09 -18.07
CA PRO A 252 -8.95 20.37 -18.41
C PRO A 252 -9.84 19.14 -18.62
N ARG A 253 -9.24 18.01 -19.02
CA ARG A 253 -9.94 16.73 -19.25
C ARG A 253 -9.76 15.74 -18.09
N GLU A 254 -8.88 16.05 -17.15
CA GLU A 254 -8.55 15.18 -16.03
C GLU A 254 -9.59 15.34 -14.92
N LYS A 255 -10.02 14.21 -14.38
CA LYS A 255 -11.03 14.13 -13.32
C LYS A 255 -10.53 13.22 -12.22
N ASP A 256 -11.18 13.31 -11.06
CA ASP A 256 -10.93 12.37 -9.98
C ASP A 256 -11.30 10.93 -10.39
N ILE A 257 -10.53 10.00 -9.85
CA ILE A 257 -10.66 8.58 -10.14
C ILE A 257 -11.86 8.03 -9.38
N GLN A 258 -12.65 7.23 -10.07
CA GLN A 258 -13.73 6.46 -9.48
C GLN A 258 -13.65 5.04 -10.02
N LEU A 259 -13.40 4.08 -9.15
CA LEU A 259 -13.57 2.67 -9.42
C LEU A 259 -15.01 2.29 -9.04
N ASN A 260 -15.72 1.65 -9.95
CA ASN A 260 -17.10 1.24 -9.75
C ASN A 260 -17.20 -0.21 -9.22
N ALA A 261 -18.42 -0.72 -9.06
CA ALA A 261 -18.67 -2.07 -8.56
C ALA A 261 -17.99 -3.15 -9.42
N GLN A 262 -18.02 -3.02 -10.75
CA GLN A 262 -17.37 -3.98 -11.65
C GLN A 262 -15.85 -3.93 -11.49
N ASP A 263 -15.27 -2.75 -11.37
CA ASP A 263 -13.83 -2.60 -11.14
C ASP A 263 -13.38 -3.27 -9.84
N LEU A 264 -14.18 -3.11 -8.77
CA LEU A 264 -13.91 -3.73 -7.47
C LEU A 264 -14.06 -5.25 -7.53
N ILE A 265 -15.11 -5.77 -8.18
CA ILE A 265 -15.28 -7.22 -8.39
C ILE A 265 -14.12 -7.80 -9.20
N ASP A 266 -13.67 -7.10 -10.26
CA ASP A 266 -12.54 -7.53 -11.08
C ASP A 266 -11.21 -7.63 -10.30
N ILE A 267 -11.05 -6.84 -9.22
CA ILE A 267 -9.87 -6.94 -8.33
C ILE A 267 -9.87 -8.27 -7.58
N ALA A 268 -11.03 -8.81 -7.19
CA ALA A 268 -11.17 -10.08 -6.49
C ALA A 268 -11.06 -11.32 -7.40
N LYS A 269 -10.85 -11.16 -8.71
CA LYS A 269 -10.89 -12.25 -9.69
C LYS A 269 -9.95 -13.43 -9.37
N PHE A 270 -8.89 -13.22 -8.62
CA PHE A 270 -7.86 -14.22 -8.32
C PHE A 270 -7.99 -14.88 -6.94
N LEU A 271 -9.06 -14.57 -6.18
CA LEU A 271 -9.34 -15.21 -4.88
C LEU A 271 -9.80 -16.66 -4.98
#